data_AF-A0A945NZ55-F1
#
_entry.id   AF-A0A945NZ55-F1
#
_cell.length_a   1.000
_cell.length_b   1.000
_cell.length_c   1.000
_cell.angle_alpha   90.00
_cell.angle_beta   90.00
_cell.angle_gamma   90.00
#
_symmetry.space_group_name_H-M   'P 1'
#
loop_
_entity.id
_entity.type
_entity.pdbx_description
1 polymer ?
#
loop_
_entity_poly.entity_id
_entity_poly.type
_entity_poly.pdbx_seq_one_letter_code
_entity_poly.pdbx_strand_id
1 'polypeptide(L)'
;MKNTDKLINALTGEGSLTFAGNLEYASALEKKIPELESQKHEGSTHWFENGSASIANTRVIVNTTGHIIFFNEEGRRFLSTDPEGHPLHEALWVHDDASGETQLAQARMQLDNQQWVGIKPRAKTFQTQIDISSHDGWEKMSLDDLREKAAEAWRVPFSEVKYFYNDEHMIHQGDGKYNIQLTKDALYALHEGSFDKSLFISFMFQVNWAKLDLIPVVELFQSTLPGTGGAVFEFIWGIYNDQSREEALPPLKYRGLPTYPSKEAFNIFSAFFEPKGPEGKDIKRIFMDPMTSHEITWTPQKHAPVRYFSDTQKISLTAQDGYLYKVTAYDDPIIFPYTNCSGVKKPPIEREVRVANQSFTLLEGKLGREIPFNPLWGLRPQTYPTKLQTKYPFNWKWFFNGEPPVVDATKSLYTVPFYPEGAADIDESSLQPMVLDQIFHYMEMAPAMPHRLEKIDKVLIHTFDTVLAGCIDCTKEREYTVLYSDAEFAQKNAQLLWNYAASRDQLSNLEKVSFLPEKDHIAHAYSTQYGLIFKWIPFMYHPDRVACESMLQALTGALQPGGFLYLVGPRPLQGLFGHYGLDTLYNDPVYNMPFFRQHLKMCPENQVNPDLCVFLLEKKMPEEKKDI
;
A
#
# COMPACT_ATOMS: atom_id res chain seq x y z
N MET A 1 17.81 -20.55 -30.34
CA MET A 1 16.79 -21.37 -29.66
C MET A 1 15.61 -21.56 -30.58
N LYS A 2 15.04 -22.75 -30.64
CA LYS A 2 13.71 -22.92 -31.25
C LYS A 2 12.69 -22.16 -30.40
N ASN A 3 11.59 -21.70 -31.01
CA ASN A 3 10.55 -20.97 -30.27
C ASN A 3 10.01 -21.80 -29.09
N THR A 4 9.98 -23.13 -29.20
CA THR A 4 9.56 -24.08 -28.17
C THR A 4 10.50 -24.12 -26.96
N ASP A 5 11.83 -24.07 -27.16
CA ASP A 5 12.81 -24.10 -26.06
C ASP A 5 12.62 -22.87 -25.14
N LYS A 6 12.25 -21.74 -25.74
CA LYS A 6 11.95 -20.50 -25.01
C LYS A 6 10.72 -20.65 -24.11
N LEU A 7 9.67 -21.30 -24.61
CA LEU A 7 8.46 -21.55 -23.84
C LEU A 7 8.72 -22.51 -22.68
N ILE A 8 9.49 -23.57 -22.93
CA ILE A 8 9.88 -24.52 -21.88
C ILE A 8 10.68 -23.82 -20.80
N ASN A 9 11.72 -23.06 -21.16
CA ASN A 9 12.54 -22.34 -20.17
C ASN A 9 11.74 -21.35 -19.33
N ALA A 10 10.76 -20.65 -19.91
CA ALA A 10 9.88 -19.76 -19.16
C ALA A 10 8.95 -20.52 -18.20
N LEU A 11 8.42 -21.67 -18.63
CA LEU A 11 7.54 -22.53 -17.84
C LEU A 11 8.26 -23.17 -16.65
N THR A 12 9.48 -23.67 -16.87
CA THR A 12 10.25 -24.44 -15.89
C THR A 12 11.36 -23.62 -15.22
N GLY A 13 11.37 -22.30 -15.41
CA GLY A 13 12.33 -21.39 -14.81
C GLY A 13 12.31 -21.47 -13.27
N GLU A 14 13.48 -21.31 -12.66
CA GLU A 14 13.58 -21.28 -11.20
C GLU A 14 12.70 -20.17 -10.63
N GLY A 15 11.90 -20.50 -9.62
CA GLY A 15 10.97 -19.56 -8.99
C GLY A 15 9.69 -19.26 -9.80
N SER A 16 9.56 -19.74 -11.05
CA SER A 16 8.36 -19.53 -11.87
C SER A 16 7.11 -20.10 -11.22
N LEU A 17 7.21 -21.28 -10.62
CA LEU A 17 6.09 -22.01 -10.01
C LEU A 17 6.43 -22.45 -8.59
N THR A 18 5.48 -22.27 -7.67
CA THR A 18 5.57 -22.80 -6.30
C THR A 18 4.34 -23.61 -5.88
N PHE A 19 3.21 -23.43 -6.55
CA PHE A 19 2.02 -24.20 -6.21
C PHE A 19 2.16 -25.63 -6.74
N ALA A 20 2.01 -26.62 -5.85
CA ALA A 20 2.18 -28.03 -6.20
C ALA A 20 1.32 -28.46 -7.40
N GLY A 21 0.05 -28.04 -7.45
CA GLY A 21 -0.84 -28.35 -8.57
C GLY A 21 -0.36 -27.77 -9.92
N ASN A 22 0.29 -26.60 -9.90
CA ASN A 22 0.86 -26.02 -11.12
C ASN A 22 2.16 -26.72 -11.53
N LEU A 23 2.99 -27.18 -10.59
CA LEU A 23 4.21 -27.93 -10.89
C LEU A 23 3.92 -29.26 -11.60
N GLU A 24 2.90 -29.98 -11.14
CA GLU A 24 2.44 -31.23 -11.76
C GLU A 24 1.97 -30.98 -13.19
N TYR A 25 1.12 -29.97 -13.39
CA TYR A 25 0.61 -29.62 -14.71
C TYR A 25 1.71 -29.10 -15.66
N ALA A 26 2.62 -28.25 -15.16
CA ALA A 26 3.72 -27.73 -15.95
C ALA A 26 4.64 -28.84 -16.49
N SER A 27 4.90 -29.87 -15.68
CA SER A 27 5.67 -31.06 -16.11
C SER A 27 4.99 -31.84 -17.23
N ALA A 28 3.66 -31.85 -17.26
CA ALA A 28 2.90 -32.44 -18.37
C ALA A 28 2.91 -31.54 -19.61
N LEU A 29 2.72 -30.23 -19.43
CA LEU A 29 2.71 -29.25 -20.52
C LEU A 29 4.06 -29.14 -21.21
N GLU A 30 5.17 -29.19 -20.48
CA GLU A 30 6.54 -29.21 -21.02
C GLU A 30 6.69 -30.25 -22.13
N LYS A 31 6.18 -31.46 -21.90
CA LYS A 31 6.25 -32.57 -22.85
C LYS A 31 5.36 -32.35 -24.08
N LYS A 32 4.26 -31.61 -23.92
CA LYS A 32 3.30 -31.30 -24.98
C LYS A 32 3.73 -30.11 -25.86
N ILE A 33 4.48 -29.14 -25.32
CA ILE A 33 4.88 -27.92 -26.05
C ILE A 33 5.45 -28.20 -27.45
N PRO A 34 6.34 -29.19 -27.67
CA PRO A 34 6.88 -29.50 -28.99
C PRO A 34 5.84 -29.95 -30.03
N GLU A 35 4.67 -30.43 -29.57
CA GLU A 35 3.60 -30.98 -30.39
C GLU A 35 2.47 -29.97 -30.65
N LEU A 36 2.49 -28.81 -29.98
CA LEU A 36 1.46 -27.79 -30.14
C LEU A 36 1.52 -27.15 -31.55
N GLU A 37 0.35 -26.96 -32.13
CA GLU A 37 0.17 -26.13 -33.31
C GLU A 37 0.25 -24.65 -32.94
N SER A 38 0.63 -23.78 -33.88
CA SER A 38 0.71 -22.34 -33.62
C SER A 38 0.02 -21.51 -34.69
N GLN A 39 -0.70 -20.47 -34.27
CA GLN A 39 -1.38 -19.52 -35.14
C GLN A 39 -1.14 -18.09 -34.69
N LYS A 40 -0.97 -17.17 -35.64
CA LYS A 40 -0.92 -15.74 -35.35
C LYS A 40 -2.33 -15.14 -35.35
N HIS A 41 -2.64 -14.39 -34.31
CA HIS A 41 -3.90 -13.66 -34.16
C HIS A 41 -3.61 -12.28 -33.57
N GLU A 42 -4.02 -11.21 -34.26
CA GLU A 42 -3.84 -9.81 -33.83
C GLU A 42 -2.40 -9.44 -33.38
N GLY A 43 -1.39 -10.10 -33.95
CA GLY A 43 0.02 -9.90 -33.62
C GLY A 43 0.55 -10.77 -32.48
N SER A 44 -0.32 -11.44 -31.73
CA SER A 44 0.04 -12.49 -30.76
C SER A 44 0.19 -13.85 -31.45
N THR A 45 0.94 -14.76 -30.84
CA THR A 45 1.08 -16.15 -31.30
C THR A 45 0.43 -17.09 -30.28
N HIS A 46 -0.58 -17.82 -30.71
CA HIS A 46 -1.32 -18.79 -29.91
C HIS A 46 -0.77 -20.18 -30.18
N TRP A 47 -0.53 -20.95 -29.13
CA TRP A 47 -0.11 -22.35 -29.19
C TRP A 47 -1.20 -23.22 -28.57
N PHE A 48 -1.68 -24.20 -29.33
CA PHE A 48 -2.88 -24.95 -28.99
C PHE A 48 -2.80 -26.41 -29.44
N GLU A 49 -3.63 -27.23 -28.81
CA GLU A 49 -3.80 -28.65 -29.14
C GLU A 49 -4.84 -28.79 -30.27
N ASN A 50 -4.46 -29.42 -31.39
CA ASN A 50 -5.35 -29.86 -32.48
C ASN A 50 -6.27 -28.79 -33.11
N GLY A 51 -6.06 -28.50 -34.40
CA GLY A 51 -7.06 -27.81 -35.24
C GLY A 51 -6.95 -26.28 -35.22
N SER A 52 -7.77 -25.58 -34.45
CA SER A 52 -7.76 -24.11 -34.36
C SER A 52 -7.82 -23.63 -32.92
N ALA A 53 -7.20 -22.48 -32.63
CA ALA A 53 -7.19 -21.92 -31.28
C ALA A 53 -8.60 -21.62 -30.73
N SER A 54 -8.86 -22.08 -29.51
CA SER A 54 -10.05 -21.84 -28.67
C SER A 54 -9.64 -21.74 -27.20
N ILE A 55 -10.54 -21.38 -26.27
CA ILE A 55 -10.20 -21.39 -24.83
C ILE A 55 -9.83 -22.80 -24.38
N ALA A 56 -10.57 -23.82 -24.82
CA ALA A 56 -10.41 -25.20 -24.36
C ALA A 56 -9.08 -25.85 -24.78
N ASN A 57 -8.50 -25.46 -25.92
CA ASN A 57 -7.30 -26.09 -26.45
C ASN A 57 -6.05 -25.19 -26.49
N THR A 58 -6.17 -23.89 -26.23
CA THR A 58 -5.01 -23.00 -26.15
C THR A 58 -4.25 -23.23 -24.84
N ARG A 59 -2.94 -23.45 -24.94
CA ARG A 59 -2.06 -23.71 -23.79
C ARG A 59 -1.07 -22.59 -23.55
N VAL A 60 -0.65 -21.89 -24.62
CA VAL A 60 0.28 -20.75 -24.50
C VAL A 60 -0.14 -19.61 -25.42
N ILE A 61 -0.05 -18.38 -24.94
CA ILE A 61 -0.13 -17.17 -25.76
C ILE A 61 1.16 -16.37 -25.59
N VAL A 62 1.83 -16.05 -26.70
CA VAL A 62 2.93 -15.09 -26.73
C VAL A 62 2.40 -13.77 -27.28
N ASN A 63 2.34 -12.75 -26.43
CA ASN A 63 1.81 -11.43 -26.77
C ASN A 63 2.73 -10.67 -27.74
N THR A 64 2.21 -9.58 -28.31
CA THR A 64 2.99 -8.64 -29.15
C THR A 64 4.19 -8.03 -28.42
N THR A 65 4.12 -7.93 -27.09
CA THR A 65 5.21 -7.49 -26.20
C THR A 65 6.20 -8.62 -25.86
N GLY A 66 6.05 -9.80 -26.47
CA GLY A 66 6.89 -10.98 -26.23
C GLY A 66 6.62 -11.72 -24.92
N HIS A 67 5.72 -11.19 -24.08
CA HIS A 67 5.30 -11.80 -22.82
C HIS A 67 4.58 -13.12 -23.07
N ILE A 68 4.74 -14.07 -22.15
CA ILE A 68 4.26 -15.45 -22.33
C ILE A 68 3.22 -15.74 -21.26
N ILE A 69 2.05 -16.21 -21.67
CA ILE A 69 0.94 -16.60 -20.79
C ILE A 69 0.68 -18.09 -20.97
N PHE A 70 0.64 -18.83 -19.87
CA PHE A 70 0.36 -20.26 -19.86
C PHE A 70 -1.01 -20.55 -19.26
N PHE A 71 -1.74 -21.47 -19.89
CA PHE A 71 -3.10 -21.86 -19.53
C PHE A 71 -3.19 -23.33 -19.12
N ASN A 72 -4.01 -23.60 -18.12
CA ASN A 72 -4.34 -24.96 -17.70
C ASN A 72 -5.31 -25.63 -18.71
N GLU A 73 -5.75 -26.85 -18.41
CA GLU A 73 -6.63 -27.62 -19.30
C GLU A 73 -7.99 -26.97 -19.50
N GLU A 74 -8.44 -26.17 -18.54
CA GLU A 74 -9.69 -25.42 -18.59
C GLU A 74 -9.54 -24.02 -19.21
N GLY A 75 -8.35 -23.71 -19.73
CA GLY A 75 -8.08 -22.41 -20.33
C GLY A 75 -7.93 -21.28 -19.31
N ARG A 76 -7.71 -21.58 -18.03
CA ARG A 76 -7.41 -20.59 -16.98
C ARG A 76 -5.92 -20.33 -16.93
N ARG A 77 -5.53 -19.05 -16.86
CA ARG A 77 -4.11 -18.67 -16.77
C ARG A 77 -3.54 -19.14 -15.44
N PHE A 78 -2.39 -19.80 -15.46
CA PHE A 78 -1.71 -20.20 -14.22
C PHE A 78 -0.32 -19.61 -14.07
N LEU A 79 0.29 -19.12 -15.17
CA LEU A 79 1.59 -18.46 -15.16
C LEU A 79 1.64 -17.38 -16.24
N SER A 80 2.27 -16.26 -15.93
CA SER A 80 2.68 -15.25 -16.91
C SER A 80 4.13 -14.86 -16.67
N THR A 81 4.90 -14.71 -17.75
CA THR A 81 6.30 -14.29 -17.68
C THR A 81 6.58 -13.12 -18.62
N ASP A 82 7.67 -12.40 -18.34
CA ASP A 82 8.29 -11.51 -19.31
C ASP A 82 8.93 -12.32 -20.47
N PRO A 83 9.45 -11.67 -21.53
CA PRO A 83 10.05 -12.37 -22.66
C PRO A 83 11.34 -13.12 -22.33
N GLU A 84 11.99 -12.89 -21.19
CA GLU A 84 13.20 -13.62 -20.77
C GLU A 84 12.85 -14.81 -19.85
N GLY A 85 11.60 -14.90 -19.40
CA GLY A 85 11.09 -15.99 -18.56
C GLY A 85 10.94 -15.62 -17.09
N HIS A 86 11.14 -14.35 -16.71
CA HIS A 86 10.92 -13.93 -15.33
C HIS A 86 9.43 -13.94 -15.01
N PRO A 87 9.01 -14.56 -13.90
CA PRO A 87 7.60 -14.69 -13.58
C PRO A 87 6.99 -13.36 -13.14
N LEU A 88 5.88 -12.97 -13.77
CA LEU A 88 5.09 -11.81 -13.37
C LEU A 88 4.05 -12.20 -12.32
N HIS A 89 3.42 -13.35 -12.50
CA HIS A 89 2.50 -13.94 -11.53
C HIS A 89 2.28 -15.43 -11.77
N GLU A 90 1.82 -16.10 -10.72
CA GLU A 90 1.34 -17.47 -10.71
C GLU A 90 -0.05 -17.52 -10.07
N ALA A 91 -0.97 -18.30 -10.65
CA ALA A 91 -2.33 -18.49 -10.14
C ALA A 91 -2.66 -19.98 -10.02
N LEU A 92 -3.17 -20.39 -8.86
CA LEU A 92 -3.66 -21.73 -8.61
C LEU A 92 -5.19 -21.74 -8.74
N TRP A 93 -5.69 -22.56 -9.65
CA TRP A 93 -7.12 -22.80 -9.84
C TRP A 93 -7.47 -24.19 -9.32
N VAL A 94 -8.58 -24.30 -8.60
CA VAL A 94 -9.07 -25.56 -8.04
C VAL A 94 -10.53 -25.75 -8.39
N HIS A 95 -10.93 -27.01 -8.58
CA HIS A 95 -12.32 -27.37 -8.72
C HIS A 95 -13.00 -27.33 -7.35
N ASP A 96 -14.13 -26.63 -7.23
CA ASP A 96 -14.96 -26.64 -6.04
C ASP A 96 -16.10 -27.64 -6.24
N ASP A 97 -16.01 -28.81 -5.60
CA ASP A 97 -17.01 -29.88 -5.71
C ASP A 97 -18.43 -29.43 -5.32
N ALA A 98 -18.57 -28.41 -4.45
CA ALA A 98 -19.86 -27.93 -3.99
C ALA A 98 -20.60 -27.10 -5.04
N SER A 99 -19.88 -26.24 -5.77
CA SER A 99 -20.45 -25.43 -6.85
C SER A 99 -20.32 -26.09 -8.22
N GLY A 100 -19.41 -27.05 -8.38
CA GLY A 100 -18.98 -27.60 -9.66
C GLY A 100 -18.18 -26.61 -10.51
N GLU A 101 -17.78 -25.46 -9.95
CA GLU A 101 -17.07 -24.41 -10.65
C GLU A 101 -15.57 -24.42 -10.32
N THR A 102 -14.76 -23.99 -11.28
CA THR A 102 -13.34 -23.76 -11.03
C THR A 102 -13.12 -22.37 -10.46
N GLN A 103 -12.49 -22.31 -9.30
CA GLN A 103 -12.28 -21.10 -8.53
C GLN A 103 -10.79 -20.83 -8.33
N LEU A 104 -10.43 -19.55 -8.18
CA LEU A 104 -9.08 -19.17 -7.81
C LEU A 104 -8.87 -19.54 -6.34
N ALA A 105 -7.89 -20.39 -6.06
CA ALA A 105 -7.51 -20.76 -4.70
C ALA A 105 -6.51 -19.78 -4.11
N GLN A 106 -5.48 -19.45 -4.89
CA GLN A 106 -4.39 -18.57 -4.51
C GLN A 106 -3.77 -17.93 -5.75
N ALA A 107 -3.25 -16.72 -5.64
CA ALA A 107 -2.38 -16.12 -6.64
C ALA A 107 -1.21 -15.42 -5.96
N ARG A 108 -0.07 -15.35 -6.65
CA ARG A 108 1.06 -14.54 -6.25
C ARG A 108 1.58 -13.72 -7.43
N MET A 109 1.98 -12.49 -7.17
CA MET A 109 2.44 -11.54 -8.18
C MET A 109 3.79 -10.98 -7.76
N GLN A 110 4.76 -11.06 -8.65
CA GLN A 110 6.09 -10.50 -8.43
C GLN A 110 6.01 -9.00 -8.60
N LEU A 111 6.64 -8.25 -7.70
CA LEU A 111 6.76 -6.79 -7.74
C LEU A 111 8.02 -6.38 -8.51
N ASP A 112 8.09 -5.10 -8.89
CA ASP A 112 9.22 -4.55 -9.66
C ASP A 112 10.56 -4.60 -8.90
N ASN A 113 10.50 -4.86 -7.60
CA ASN A 113 11.62 -5.03 -6.67
C ASN A 113 11.90 -6.51 -6.34
N GLN A 114 11.36 -7.44 -7.14
CA GLN A 114 11.43 -8.90 -6.98
C GLN A 114 10.77 -9.48 -5.71
N GLN A 115 10.22 -8.64 -4.82
CA GLN A 115 9.37 -9.12 -3.73
C GLN A 115 8.04 -9.64 -4.28
N TRP A 116 7.27 -10.34 -3.44
CA TRP A 116 6.02 -10.95 -3.86
C TRP A 116 4.87 -10.49 -2.98
N VAL A 117 3.69 -10.39 -3.61
CA VAL A 117 2.41 -10.25 -2.91
C VAL A 117 1.48 -11.37 -3.33
N GLY A 118 0.59 -11.76 -2.42
CA GLY A 118 -0.30 -12.89 -2.59
C GLY A 118 -1.75 -12.50 -2.37
N ILE A 119 -2.65 -13.07 -3.18
CA ILE A 119 -4.09 -13.00 -2.98
C ILE A 119 -4.59 -14.39 -2.56
N LYS A 120 -5.38 -14.42 -1.50
CA LYS A 120 -6.14 -15.60 -1.07
C LYS A 120 -7.63 -15.27 -1.12
N PRO A 121 -8.36 -15.80 -2.12
CA PRO A 121 -9.82 -15.68 -2.14
C PRO A 121 -10.45 -16.39 -0.95
N ARG A 122 -11.59 -15.87 -0.49
CA ARG A 122 -12.34 -16.41 0.65
C ARG A 122 -11.48 -16.65 1.90
N ALA A 123 -10.52 -15.77 2.15
CA ALA A 123 -9.57 -15.90 3.24
C ALA A 123 -10.25 -15.93 4.62
N LYS A 124 -11.33 -15.15 4.80
CA LYS A 124 -12.04 -15.08 6.08
C LYS A 124 -13.54 -14.81 5.92
N THR A 125 -14.35 -15.47 6.75
CA THR A 125 -15.77 -15.18 6.90
C THR A 125 -16.02 -14.49 8.24
N PHE A 126 -16.57 -13.28 8.19
CA PHE A 126 -17.03 -12.53 9.35
C PHE A 126 -18.50 -12.83 9.60
N GLN A 127 -18.88 -12.91 10.88
CA GLN A 127 -20.26 -13.13 11.28
C GLN A 127 -20.68 -12.07 12.30
N THR A 128 -21.84 -11.46 12.06
CA THR A 128 -22.46 -10.53 13.02
C THR A 128 -23.95 -10.77 13.06
N GLN A 129 -24.54 -10.70 14.25
CA GLN A 129 -25.99 -10.85 14.41
C GLN A 129 -26.66 -9.48 14.41
N ILE A 130 -27.75 -9.36 13.66
CA ILE A 130 -28.68 -8.24 13.76
C ILE A 130 -30.00 -8.71 14.35
N ASP A 131 -30.62 -7.89 15.19
CA ASP A 131 -31.93 -8.10 15.79
C ASP A 131 -32.82 -6.91 15.45
N ILE A 132 -33.88 -7.16 14.69
CA ILE A 132 -34.86 -6.16 14.26
C ILE A 132 -36.20 -6.30 14.99
N SER A 133 -36.32 -7.22 15.95
CA SER A 133 -37.57 -7.47 16.67
C SER A 133 -38.13 -6.26 17.42
N SER A 134 -37.28 -5.28 17.72
CA SER A 134 -37.68 -4.01 18.35
C SER A 134 -38.21 -2.95 17.38
N HIS A 135 -38.20 -3.21 16.06
CA HIS A 135 -38.74 -2.28 15.07
C HIS A 135 -40.23 -2.53 14.81
N ASP A 136 -41.05 -1.48 14.89
CA ASP A 136 -42.48 -1.58 14.56
C ASP A 136 -42.68 -2.14 13.14
N GLY A 137 -43.46 -3.23 13.04
CA GLY A 137 -43.77 -3.88 11.77
C GLY A 137 -42.67 -4.78 11.20
N TRP A 138 -41.66 -5.16 12.01
CA TRP A 138 -40.57 -6.04 11.60
C TRP A 138 -41.05 -7.37 10.99
N GLU A 139 -42.21 -7.89 11.40
CA GLU A 139 -42.77 -9.15 10.89
C GLU A 139 -43.13 -9.07 9.40
N LYS A 140 -43.26 -7.85 8.86
CA LYS A 140 -43.59 -7.57 7.45
C LYS A 140 -42.40 -7.04 6.66
N MET A 141 -41.26 -6.81 7.30
CA MET A 141 -40.06 -6.31 6.62
C MET A 141 -39.42 -7.43 5.79
N SER A 142 -39.17 -7.13 4.52
CA SER A 142 -38.34 -7.93 3.62
C SER A 142 -36.86 -7.67 3.85
N LEU A 143 -36.00 -8.52 3.27
CA LEU A 143 -34.55 -8.28 3.25
C LEU A 143 -34.19 -7.00 2.49
N ASP A 144 -34.96 -6.64 1.45
CA ASP A 144 -34.74 -5.40 0.72
C ASP A 144 -35.10 -4.17 1.57
N ASP A 145 -36.14 -4.23 2.42
CA ASP A 145 -36.43 -3.16 3.38
C ASP A 145 -35.27 -2.95 4.38
N LEU A 146 -34.60 -4.04 4.79
CA LEU A 146 -33.41 -3.97 5.65
C LEU A 146 -32.22 -3.34 4.94
N ARG A 147 -32.01 -3.69 3.66
CA ARG A 147 -30.95 -3.11 2.84
C ARG A 147 -31.21 -1.64 2.52
N GLU A 148 -32.46 -1.23 2.30
CA GLU A 148 -32.83 0.18 2.12
C GLU A 148 -32.49 0.99 3.37
N LYS A 149 -32.86 0.50 4.56
CA LYS A 149 -32.47 1.13 5.82
C LYS A 149 -30.95 1.18 6.02
N ALA A 150 -30.23 0.12 5.67
CA ALA A 150 -28.78 0.12 5.72
C ALA A 150 -28.16 1.13 4.73
N ALA A 151 -28.71 1.24 3.52
CA ALA A 151 -28.30 2.20 2.51
C ALA A 151 -28.51 3.66 2.99
N GLU A 152 -29.65 3.94 3.61
CA GLU A 152 -29.92 5.23 4.25
C GLU A 152 -28.94 5.54 5.40
N ALA A 153 -28.73 4.58 6.30
CA ALA A 153 -27.86 4.72 7.46
C ALA A 153 -26.39 4.92 7.07
N TRP A 154 -25.91 4.16 6.08
CA TRP A 154 -24.53 4.23 5.60
C TRP A 154 -24.32 5.32 4.55
N ARG A 155 -25.40 5.95 4.07
CA ARG A 155 -25.39 6.96 3.00
C ARG A 155 -24.69 6.43 1.76
N VAL A 156 -25.09 5.25 1.31
CA VAL A 156 -24.58 4.60 0.10
C VAL A 156 -25.76 4.20 -0.78
N PRO A 157 -25.57 4.03 -2.10
CA PRO A 157 -26.65 3.58 -2.98
C PRO A 157 -27.15 2.19 -2.57
N PHE A 158 -28.48 1.99 -2.60
CA PHE A 158 -29.12 0.70 -2.34
C PHE A 158 -28.54 -0.43 -3.22
N SER A 159 -28.21 -0.12 -4.47
CA SER A 159 -27.59 -1.08 -5.40
C SER A 159 -26.25 -1.62 -4.91
N GLU A 160 -25.47 -0.82 -4.17
CA GLU A 160 -24.19 -1.25 -3.60
C GLU A 160 -24.42 -2.15 -2.39
N VAL A 161 -25.34 -1.77 -1.49
CA VAL A 161 -25.71 -2.63 -0.35
C VAL A 161 -26.24 -3.98 -0.83
N LYS A 162 -27.14 -3.99 -1.81
CA LYS A 162 -27.69 -5.22 -2.37
C LYS A 162 -26.65 -6.09 -3.06
N TYR A 163 -25.63 -5.49 -3.67
CA TYR A 163 -24.53 -6.23 -4.29
C TYR A 163 -23.70 -6.98 -3.24
N PHE A 164 -23.27 -6.30 -2.17
CA PHE A 164 -22.39 -6.90 -1.15
C PHE A 164 -23.13 -7.73 -0.08
N TYR A 165 -24.42 -7.46 0.14
CA TYR A 165 -25.25 -8.14 1.13
C TYR A 165 -26.45 -8.81 0.44
N ASN A 166 -26.20 -9.75 -0.48
CA ASN A 166 -27.26 -10.52 -1.13
C ASN A 166 -28.02 -11.44 -0.13
N ASP A 167 -29.03 -12.18 -0.58
CA ASP A 167 -29.86 -13.00 0.30
C ASP A 167 -29.07 -14.12 1.02
N GLU A 168 -28.03 -14.65 0.39
CA GLU A 168 -27.17 -15.71 0.94
C GLU A 168 -26.35 -15.21 2.15
N HIS A 169 -26.08 -13.90 2.22
CA HIS A 169 -25.36 -13.30 3.34
C HIS A 169 -26.26 -13.05 4.56
N MET A 170 -27.59 -13.09 4.43
CA MET A 170 -28.54 -12.74 5.50
C MET A 170 -29.32 -13.97 5.99
N ILE A 171 -28.71 -14.75 6.89
CA ILE A 171 -29.26 -16.03 7.34
C ILE A 171 -30.27 -15.80 8.46
N HIS A 172 -31.55 -16.02 8.17
CA HIS A 172 -32.63 -15.88 9.14
C HIS A 172 -32.49 -16.87 10.31
N GLN A 173 -32.57 -16.35 11.54
CA GLN A 173 -32.46 -17.10 12.80
C GLN A 173 -33.80 -17.26 13.52
N GLY A 174 -34.90 -16.67 13.02
CA GLY A 174 -36.18 -16.59 13.74
C GLY A 174 -36.35 -15.28 14.51
N ASP A 175 -37.59 -14.93 14.81
CA ASP A 175 -37.96 -13.80 15.68
C ASP A 175 -37.29 -12.46 15.34
N GLY A 176 -37.16 -12.16 14.04
CA GLY A 176 -36.55 -10.90 13.59
C GLY A 176 -35.04 -10.86 13.76
N LYS A 177 -34.37 -12.01 13.93
CA LYS A 177 -32.91 -12.10 14.01
C LYS A 177 -32.33 -12.63 12.72
N TYR A 178 -31.21 -12.03 12.29
CA TYR A 178 -30.44 -12.49 11.15
C TYR A 178 -28.97 -12.60 11.52
N ASN A 179 -28.32 -13.66 11.07
CA ASN A 179 -26.86 -13.75 11.07
C ASN A 179 -26.35 -13.25 9.72
N ILE A 180 -25.59 -12.17 9.74
CA ILE A 180 -24.95 -11.58 8.58
C ILE A 180 -23.58 -12.22 8.43
N GLN A 181 -23.38 -12.98 7.36
CA GLN A 181 -22.11 -13.61 7.04
C GLN A 181 -21.48 -12.87 5.87
N LEU A 182 -20.23 -12.45 6.00
CA LEU A 182 -19.48 -11.78 4.94
C LEU A 182 -18.15 -12.47 4.74
N THR A 183 -17.96 -13.03 3.55
CA THR A 183 -16.67 -13.62 3.16
C THR A 183 -15.82 -12.56 2.47
N LYS A 184 -14.54 -12.49 2.82
CA LYS A 184 -13.57 -11.55 2.27
C LYS A 184 -12.36 -12.29 1.70
N ASP A 185 -11.81 -11.73 0.63
CA ASP A 185 -10.50 -12.10 0.12
C ASP A 185 -9.43 -11.40 0.96
N ALA A 186 -8.17 -11.84 0.89
CA ALA A 186 -7.08 -11.18 1.61
C ALA A 186 -5.82 -11.04 0.74
N LEU A 187 -5.11 -9.96 1.00
CA LEU A 187 -3.83 -9.60 0.40
C LEU A 187 -2.71 -9.80 1.42
N TYR A 188 -1.59 -10.38 0.98
CA TYR A 188 -0.44 -10.69 1.81
C TYR A 188 0.86 -10.24 1.13
N ALA A 189 1.87 -9.87 1.93
CA ALA A 189 3.25 -9.87 1.48
C ALA A 189 3.81 -11.28 1.64
N LEU A 190 4.52 -11.77 0.61
CA LEU A 190 5.05 -13.13 0.58
C LEU A 190 6.57 -13.07 0.57
N HIS A 191 7.18 -13.32 1.73
CA HIS A 191 8.63 -13.49 1.78
C HIS A 191 9.00 -14.73 0.95
N GLU A 192 10.01 -14.60 0.07
CA GLU A 192 10.44 -15.67 -0.85
C GLU A 192 9.33 -16.17 -1.81
N GLY A 193 8.20 -15.46 -1.93
CA GLY A 193 7.12 -15.81 -2.84
C GLY A 193 6.24 -16.98 -2.41
N SER A 194 6.26 -17.39 -1.13
CA SER A 194 5.40 -18.44 -0.58
C SER A 194 4.38 -17.90 0.44
N PHE A 195 3.22 -18.56 0.53
CA PHE A 195 2.23 -18.32 1.59
C PHE A 195 2.63 -18.93 2.95
N ASP A 196 3.67 -19.75 3.03
CA ASP A 196 4.12 -20.38 4.29
C ASP A 196 4.62 -19.34 5.32
N LYS A 197 5.15 -18.21 4.84
CA LYS A 197 5.64 -17.09 5.65
C LYS A 197 4.99 -15.77 5.20
N SER A 198 3.67 -15.79 5.03
CA SER A 198 2.92 -14.62 4.61
C SER A 198 2.74 -13.60 5.74
N LEU A 199 2.86 -12.31 5.41
CA LEU A 199 2.46 -11.21 6.29
C LEU A 199 1.15 -10.62 5.78
N PHE A 200 0.13 -10.56 6.64
CA PHE A 200 -1.17 -10.00 6.28
C PHE A 200 -1.05 -8.49 5.99
N ILE A 201 -1.64 -8.06 4.87
CA ILE A 201 -1.71 -6.64 4.48
C ILE A 201 -3.11 -6.10 4.73
N SER A 202 -4.13 -6.70 4.10
CA SER A 202 -5.49 -6.18 4.14
C SER A 202 -6.51 -7.21 3.67
N PHE A 203 -7.75 -7.07 4.14
CA PHE A 203 -8.89 -7.73 3.53
C PHE A 203 -9.37 -6.95 2.29
N MET A 204 -10.00 -7.67 1.39
CA MET A 204 -10.67 -7.17 0.20
C MET A 204 -12.08 -7.74 0.17
N PHE A 205 -13.01 -7.06 -0.49
CA PHE A 205 -14.30 -7.68 -0.80
C PHE A 205 -14.09 -8.96 -1.61
N GLN A 206 -14.97 -9.93 -1.41
CA GLN A 206 -14.95 -11.16 -2.23
C GLN A 206 -15.14 -10.79 -3.71
N VAL A 207 -14.18 -11.21 -4.53
CA VAL A 207 -14.23 -11.01 -5.98
C VAL A 207 -14.70 -12.29 -6.66
N ASN A 208 -15.52 -12.17 -7.69
CA ASN A 208 -15.75 -13.28 -8.60
C ASN A 208 -14.54 -13.48 -9.53
N TRP A 209 -13.50 -14.16 -9.04
CA TRP A 209 -12.28 -14.41 -9.81
C TRP A 209 -12.52 -15.24 -11.08
N ALA A 210 -13.56 -16.07 -11.13
CA ALA A 210 -13.88 -16.89 -12.29
C ALA A 210 -14.56 -16.10 -13.43
N LYS A 211 -15.23 -15.00 -13.10
CA LYS A 211 -15.89 -14.06 -14.01
C LYS A 211 -15.88 -12.65 -13.41
N LEU A 212 -14.81 -11.89 -13.69
CA LEU A 212 -14.59 -10.57 -13.07
C LEU A 212 -15.73 -9.60 -13.39
N ASP A 213 -16.23 -8.93 -12.36
CA ASP A 213 -17.36 -7.99 -12.42
C ASP A 213 -17.11 -6.67 -11.66
N LEU A 214 -16.03 -6.60 -10.88
CA LEU A 214 -15.59 -5.39 -10.18
C LEU A 214 -14.07 -5.20 -10.18
N ILE A 215 -13.65 -3.98 -9.84
CA ILE A 215 -12.26 -3.69 -9.48
C ILE A 215 -12.10 -3.89 -7.97
N PRO A 216 -11.26 -4.85 -7.51
CA PRO A 216 -11.02 -5.03 -6.08
C PRO A 216 -10.33 -3.79 -5.51
N VAL A 217 -10.78 -3.41 -4.32
CA VAL A 217 -10.24 -2.27 -3.56
C VAL A 217 -9.78 -2.80 -2.21
N VAL A 218 -8.55 -2.45 -1.83
CA VAL A 218 -8.03 -2.77 -0.49
C VAL A 218 -8.62 -1.80 0.54
N GLU A 219 -8.95 -2.32 1.72
CA GLU A 219 -9.55 -1.51 2.79
C GLU A 219 -8.49 -0.69 3.57
N LEU A 220 -7.20 -1.08 3.54
CA LEU A 220 -6.10 -0.45 4.28
C LEU A 220 -5.02 0.17 3.37
N PHE A 221 -5.06 1.49 3.20
CA PHE A 221 -4.26 2.22 2.20
C PHE A 221 -2.76 2.37 2.49
N GLN A 222 -2.29 2.11 3.72
CA GLN A 222 -0.89 2.37 4.10
C GLN A 222 0.00 1.12 4.20
N SER A 223 -0.55 -0.09 4.08
CA SER A 223 0.12 -1.35 4.40
C SER A 223 0.69 -2.12 3.20
N THR A 224 0.65 -1.56 2.00
CA THR A 224 1.09 -2.26 0.78
C THR A 224 2.56 -2.00 0.45
N LEU A 225 3.29 -3.05 0.07
CA LEU A 225 4.64 -2.93 -0.46
C LEU A 225 4.68 -2.03 -1.71
N PRO A 226 5.74 -1.24 -1.93
CA PRO A 226 5.92 -0.46 -3.16
C PRO A 226 5.83 -1.35 -4.41
N GLY A 227 5.00 -0.96 -5.38
CA GLY A 227 4.77 -1.71 -6.63
C GLY A 227 3.55 -2.64 -6.60
N THR A 228 2.95 -2.89 -5.43
CA THR A 228 1.77 -3.77 -5.28
C THR A 228 0.64 -3.45 -6.26
N GLY A 229 0.24 -2.18 -6.36
CA GLY A 229 -0.82 -1.77 -7.28
C GLY A 229 -0.53 -2.14 -8.74
N GLY A 230 0.68 -1.89 -9.23
CA GLY A 230 1.06 -2.22 -10.60
C GLY A 230 0.96 -3.71 -10.89
N ALA A 231 1.50 -4.55 -10.02
CA ALA A 231 1.51 -6.01 -10.20
C ALA A 231 0.10 -6.63 -10.08
N VAL A 232 -0.69 -6.17 -9.10
CA VAL A 232 -2.08 -6.65 -8.89
C VAL A 232 -2.97 -6.26 -10.08
N PHE A 233 -2.86 -5.02 -10.57
CA PHE A 233 -3.68 -4.58 -11.70
C PHE A 233 -3.25 -5.19 -13.04
N GLU A 234 -1.96 -5.49 -13.22
CA GLU A 234 -1.48 -6.32 -14.35
C GLU A 234 -2.13 -7.70 -14.34
N PHE A 235 -2.25 -8.33 -13.16
CA PHE A 235 -2.91 -9.62 -13.00
C PHE A 235 -4.42 -9.55 -13.29
N ILE A 236 -5.15 -8.58 -12.72
CA ILE A 236 -6.60 -8.40 -12.94
C ILE A 236 -6.91 -8.10 -14.40
N TRP A 237 -6.13 -7.21 -15.03
CA TRP A 237 -6.26 -6.90 -16.47
C TRP A 237 -6.07 -8.16 -17.32
N GLY A 238 -5.07 -8.98 -16.98
CA GLY A 238 -4.80 -10.24 -17.65
C GLY A 238 -5.94 -11.26 -17.51
N ILE A 239 -6.48 -11.44 -16.30
CA ILE A 239 -7.65 -12.30 -16.07
C ILE A 239 -8.85 -11.84 -16.90
N TYR A 240 -9.16 -10.54 -16.88
CA TYR A 240 -10.30 -10.01 -17.62
C TYR A 240 -10.19 -10.31 -19.12
N ASN A 241 -9.01 -10.07 -19.69
CA ASN A 241 -8.76 -10.33 -21.11
C ASN A 241 -8.92 -11.81 -21.45
N ASP A 242 -8.41 -12.69 -20.60
CA ASP A 242 -8.50 -14.13 -20.82
C ASP A 242 -9.93 -14.65 -20.73
N GLN A 243 -10.73 -14.08 -19.83
CA GLN A 243 -12.16 -14.38 -19.67
C GLN A 243 -13.00 -13.79 -20.81
N SER A 244 -12.55 -12.69 -21.42
CA SER A 244 -13.25 -12.03 -22.53
C SER A 244 -12.98 -12.65 -23.92
N ARG A 245 -12.21 -13.75 -23.99
CA ARG A 245 -11.81 -14.38 -25.26
C ARG A 245 -12.98 -14.99 -26.05
N GLU A 246 -14.02 -15.48 -25.37
CA GLU A 246 -15.20 -16.08 -26.00
C GLU A 246 -16.47 -15.26 -25.80
N GLU A 247 -16.70 -14.76 -24.58
CA GLU A 247 -17.85 -13.91 -24.25
C GLU A 247 -17.35 -12.56 -23.73
N ALA A 248 -17.85 -11.46 -24.30
CA ALA A 248 -17.50 -10.13 -23.81
C ALA A 248 -18.00 -9.95 -22.37
N LEU A 249 -17.09 -9.69 -21.44
CA LEU A 249 -17.45 -9.35 -20.07
C LEU A 249 -18.07 -7.96 -19.97
N PRO A 250 -18.98 -7.73 -19.00
CA PRO A 250 -19.47 -6.39 -18.71
C PRO A 250 -18.33 -5.50 -18.17
N PRO A 251 -18.40 -4.19 -18.37
CA PRO A 251 -17.43 -3.26 -17.78
C PRO A 251 -17.36 -3.38 -16.26
N LEU A 252 -16.15 -3.31 -15.72
CA LEU A 252 -15.92 -3.33 -14.28
C LEU A 252 -16.41 -2.03 -13.63
N LYS A 253 -16.77 -2.11 -12.35
CA LYS A 253 -17.13 -0.94 -11.54
C LYS A 253 -16.24 -0.82 -10.32
N TYR A 254 -16.03 0.42 -9.88
CA TYR A 254 -15.40 0.71 -8.59
C TYR A 254 -16.47 0.65 -7.49
N ARG A 255 -16.45 -0.41 -6.69
CA ARG A 255 -17.45 -0.70 -5.66
C ARG A 255 -16.80 -0.75 -4.28
N GLY A 256 -17.56 -0.41 -3.24
CA GLY A 256 -17.11 -0.47 -1.85
C GLY A 256 -18.15 0.07 -0.87
N LEU A 257 -18.05 -0.34 0.41
CA LEU A 257 -18.97 0.05 1.48
C LEU A 257 -18.22 0.56 2.73
N PRO A 258 -17.94 1.87 2.83
CA PRO A 258 -18.09 2.90 1.79
C PRO A 258 -16.95 2.85 0.75
N THR A 259 -17.10 3.56 -0.37
CA THR A 259 -15.99 3.75 -1.31
C THR A 259 -15.03 4.83 -0.81
N TYR A 260 -13.73 4.65 -1.08
CA TYR A 260 -12.68 5.60 -0.72
C TYR A 260 -11.88 6.02 -1.97
N PRO A 261 -12.49 6.75 -2.90
CA PRO A 261 -11.80 7.17 -4.11
C PRO A 261 -10.65 8.12 -3.79
N SER A 262 -9.52 7.92 -4.47
CA SER A 262 -8.34 8.77 -4.36
C SER A 262 -7.75 9.08 -5.73
N LYS A 263 -6.95 10.15 -5.81
CA LYS A 263 -6.25 10.49 -7.04
C LYS A 263 -5.30 9.36 -7.46
N GLU A 264 -4.67 8.72 -6.50
CA GLU A 264 -3.74 7.61 -6.67
C GLU A 264 -4.47 6.38 -7.22
N ALA A 265 -5.64 6.03 -6.66
CA ALA A 265 -6.52 4.97 -7.16
C ALA A 265 -6.96 5.26 -8.61
N PHE A 266 -7.41 6.48 -8.90
CA PHE A 266 -7.80 6.86 -10.25
C PHE A 266 -6.64 6.70 -11.25
N ASN A 267 -5.44 7.16 -10.89
CA ASN A 267 -4.28 7.09 -11.76
C ASN A 267 -3.86 5.65 -12.06
N ILE A 268 -3.86 4.77 -11.06
CA ILE A 268 -3.46 3.37 -11.28
C ILE A 268 -4.52 2.60 -12.08
N PHE A 269 -5.82 2.83 -11.83
CA PHE A 269 -6.87 2.19 -12.64
C PHE A 269 -6.80 2.69 -14.08
N SER A 270 -6.63 4.00 -14.26
CA SER A 270 -6.47 4.62 -15.58
C SER A 270 -5.16 4.25 -16.28
N ALA A 271 -4.28 3.47 -15.66
CA ALA A 271 -3.12 2.89 -16.34
C ALA A 271 -3.49 1.56 -17.02
N PHE A 272 -4.41 0.78 -16.44
CA PHE A 272 -4.77 -0.55 -16.95
C PHE A 272 -6.17 -0.59 -17.59
N PHE A 273 -7.03 0.36 -17.27
CA PHE A 273 -8.42 0.42 -17.70
C PHE A 273 -8.78 1.82 -18.23
N GLU A 274 -9.74 1.88 -19.14
CA GLU A 274 -10.31 3.10 -19.70
C GLU A 274 -11.57 3.45 -18.92
N PRO A 275 -11.61 4.61 -18.23
CA PRO A 275 -12.81 5.05 -17.53
C PRO A 275 -13.84 5.61 -18.50
N LYS A 276 -15.11 5.27 -18.27
CA LYS A 276 -16.28 5.87 -18.92
C LYS A 276 -17.27 6.32 -17.86
N GLY A 277 -17.62 7.60 -17.88
CA GLY A 277 -18.62 8.20 -17.00
C GLY A 277 -19.81 8.77 -17.79
N PRO A 278 -20.78 9.37 -17.09
CA PRO A 278 -21.90 10.06 -17.72
C PRO A 278 -21.45 11.14 -18.70
N GLU A 279 -22.17 11.25 -19.83
CA GLU A 279 -21.85 12.18 -20.92
C GLU A 279 -21.78 13.64 -20.43
N GLY A 280 -20.79 14.39 -20.91
CA GLY A 280 -20.60 15.81 -20.58
C GLY A 280 -20.08 16.12 -19.17
N LYS A 281 -19.81 15.11 -18.33
CA LYS A 281 -19.27 15.30 -16.97
C LYS A 281 -17.76 15.05 -16.89
N ASP A 282 -17.10 15.70 -15.94
CA ASP A 282 -15.70 15.43 -15.60
C ASP A 282 -15.60 14.09 -14.84
N ILE A 283 -15.09 13.08 -15.53
CA ILE A 283 -14.90 11.71 -15.01
C ILE A 283 -14.10 11.71 -13.71
N LYS A 284 -13.05 12.52 -13.61
CA LYS A 284 -12.20 12.53 -12.41
C LYS A 284 -12.97 13.13 -11.24
N ARG A 285 -13.75 14.18 -11.47
CA ARG A 285 -14.58 14.79 -10.42
C ARG A 285 -15.64 13.81 -9.91
N ILE A 286 -16.29 13.05 -10.81
CA ILE A 286 -17.26 12.01 -10.44
C ILE A 286 -16.57 10.90 -9.65
N PHE A 287 -15.43 10.42 -10.12
CA PHE A 287 -14.70 9.36 -9.43
C PHE A 287 -14.32 9.76 -8.00
N MET A 288 -13.85 11.00 -7.79
CA MET A 288 -13.42 11.50 -6.47
C MET A 288 -14.56 11.68 -5.46
N ASP A 289 -15.82 11.60 -5.89
CA ASP A 289 -16.98 11.69 -5.00
C ASP A 289 -17.45 10.28 -4.61
N PRO A 290 -17.36 9.88 -3.32
CA PRO A 290 -17.79 8.56 -2.86
C PRO A 290 -19.24 8.20 -3.23
N MET A 291 -20.11 9.20 -3.40
CA MET A 291 -21.52 8.99 -3.75
C MET A 291 -21.72 8.66 -5.22
N THR A 292 -20.80 9.05 -6.10
CA THR A 292 -20.95 8.91 -7.56
C THR A 292 -19.80 8.13 -8.21
N SER A 293 -18.80 7.71 -7.45
CA SER A 293 -17.63 6.94 -7.92
C SER A 293 -18.02 5.63 -8.64
N HIS A 294 -19.10 4.98 -8.18
CA HIS A 294 -19.67 3.76 -8.76
C HIS A 294 -20.36 3.97 -10.12
N GLU A 295 -20.62 5.22 -10.53
CA GLU A 295 -21.15 5.56 -11.87
C GLU A 295 -20.09 5.40 -12.96
N ILE A 296 -18.80 5.35 -12.59
CA ILE A 296 -17.72 5.14 -13.54
C ILE A 296 -17.57 3.66 -13.84
N THR A 297 -17.61 3.34 -15.13
CA THR A 297 -17.33 2.00 -15.66
C THR A 297 -15.93 1.94 -16.24
N TRP A 298 -15.32 0.77 -16.18
CA TRP A 298 -13.93 0.54 -16.54
C TRP A 298 -13.82 -0.63 -17.51
N THR A 299 -13.27 -0.38 -18.70
CA THR A 299 -12.97 -1.42 -19.68
C THR A 299 -11.46 -1.57 -19.82
N PRO A 300 -10.92 -2.77 -20.11
CA PRO A 300 -9.47 -2.93 -20.25
C PRO A 300 -8.87 -1.99 -21.27
N GLN A 301 -7.70 -1.41 -20.96
CA GLN A 301 -6.90 -0.74 -21.98
C GLN A 301 -6.36 -1.76 -22.96
N LYS A 302 -6.35 -1.39 -24.24
CA LYS A 302 -5.77 -2.22 -25.29
C LYS A 302 -4.28 -2.49 -25.07
N HIS A 303 -3.57 -1.50 -24.56
CA HIS A 303 -2.12 -1.54 -24.38
C HIS A 303 -1.76 -1.18 -22.94
N ALA A 304 -2.08 -2.04 -21.97
CA ALA A 304 -1.70 -1.83 -20.58
C ALA A 304 -0.16 -1.79 -20.38
N PRO A 305 0.33 -1.13 -19.31
CA PRO A 305 1.72 -1.22 -18.90
C PRO A 305 2.16 -2.66 -18.68
N VAL A 306 3.35 -2.98 -19.17
CA VAL A 306 4.00 -4.29 -19.02
C VAL A 306 5.39 -4.12 -18.41
N ARG A 307 5.87 -5.18 -17.78
CA ARG A 307 7.11 -5.17 -17.01
C ARG A 307 8.16 -6.10 -17.60
N TYR A 308 9.40 -5.62 -17.66
CA TYR A 308 10.55 -6.40 -18.11
C TYR A 308 11.60 -6.41 -17.02
N PHE A 309 12.19 -7.56 -16.75
CA PHE A 309 13.26 -7.70 -15.77
C PHE A 309 14.60 -7.82 -16.49
N SER A 310 15.69 -7.46 -15.81
CA SER A 310 17.03 -7.63 -16.32
C SER A 310 18.01 -7.91 -15.20
N ASP A 311 18.39 -9.17 -15.06
CA ASP A 311 19.39 -9.60 -14.06
C ASP A 311 20.76 -8.98 -14.28
N THR A 312 21.15 -8.80 -15.54
CA THR A 312 22.44 -8.18 -15.88
C THR A 312 22.51 -6.73 -15.41
N GLN A 313 21.38 -6.00 -15.48
CA GLN A 313 21.32 -4.59 -15.08
C GLN A 313 20.76 -4.40 -13.67
N LYS A 314 20.22 -5.45 -13.06
CA LYS A 314 19.51 -5.44 -11.78
C LYS A 314 18.35 -4.46 -11.69
N ILE A 315 17.54 -4.44 -12.75
CA ILE A 315 16.39 -3.53 -12.86
C ILE A 315 15.12 -4.24 -13.31
N SER A 316 13.99 -3.61 -13.01
CA SER A 316 12.71 -3.83 -13.64
C SER A 316 12.26 -2.55 -14.37
N LEU A 317 11.82 -2.68 -15.61
CA LEU A 317 11.32 -1.58 -16.44
C LEU A 317 9.81 -1.71 -16.58
N THR A 318 9.08 -0.60 -16.46
CA THR A 318 7.66 -0.53 -16.81
C THR A 318 7.49 0.30 -18.08
N ALA A 319 6.95 -0.32 -19.12
CA ALA A 319 6.73 0.32 -20.42
C ALA A 319 5.30 0.09 -20.92
N GLN A 320 4.78 1.02 -21.71
CA GLN A 320 3.53 0.84 -22.47
C GLN A 320 3.69 1.51 -23.84
N ASP A 321 3.31 0.81 -24.90
CA ASP A 321 3.45 1.27 -26.30
C ASP A 321 4.86 1.75 -26.71
N GLY A 322 5.88 1.13 -26.13
CA GLY A 322 7.29 1.48 -26.35
C GLY A 322 7.76 2.75 -25.61
N TYR A 323 6.88 3.38 -24.82
CA TYR A 323 7.22 4.43 -23.88
C TYR A 323 7.68 3.81 -22.55
N LEU A 324 8.83 4.27 -22.05
CA LEU A 324 9.39 3.85 -20.76
C LEU A 324 8.90 4.80 -19.67
N TYR A 325 8.08 4.31 -18.73
CA TYR A 325 7.50 5.12 -17.67
C TYR A 325 8.39 5.18 -16.43
N LYS A 326 8.98 4.04 -16.08
CA LYS A 326 9.57 3.82 -14.77
C LYS A 326 10.65 2.75 -14.86
N VAL A 327 11.71 2.93 -14.08
CA VAL A 327 12.73 1.92 -13.84
C VAL A 327 12.95 1.77 -12.33
N THR A 328 12.82 0.54 -11.84
CA THR A 328 13.10 0.16 -10.44
C THR A 328 14.43 -0.59 -10.42
N ALA A 329 15.38 -0.17 -9.60
CA ALA A 329 16.56 -0.98 -9.28
C ALA A 329 16.23 -1.80 -8.04
N TYR A 330 16.34 -3.12 -8.11
CA TYR A 330 15.89 -4.00 -7.02
C TYR A 330 16.99 -4.32 -6.00
N ASP A 331 18.24 -3.92 -6.25
CA ASP A 331 19.33 -3.94 -5.27
C ASP A 331 19.56 -2.59 -4.60
N ASP A 332 18.62 -1.65 -4.75
CA ASP A 332 18.72 -0.30 -4.24
C ASP A 332 17.95 -0.12 -2.91
N PRO A 333 18.58 0.42 -1.86
CA PRO A 333 17.89 0.74 -0.60
C PRO A 333 16.81 1.82 -0.72
N ILE A 334 16.83 2.62 -1.79
CA ILE A 334 15.86 3.69 -2.04
C ILE A 334 14.61 3.11 -2.71
N ILE A 335 13.50 3.12 -1.97
CA ILE A 335 12.22 2.53 -2.38
C ILE A 335 11.50 3.26 -3.53
N PHE A 336 11.93 4.49 -3.87
CA PHE A 336 11.34 5.26 -4.97
C PHE A 336 12.01 4.92 -6.30
N PRO A 337 11.24 4.62 -7.34
CA PRO A 337 11.79 4.29 -8.66
C PRO A 337 12.30 5.53 -9.39
N TYR A 338 13.13 5.32 -10.42
CA TYR A 338 13.39 6.34 -11.43
C TYR A 338 12.15 6.52 -12.30
N THR A 339 11.72 7.75 -12.51
CA THR A 339 10.50 8.06 -13.28
C THR A 339 10.82 8.89 -14.50
N ASN A 340 10.17 8.55 -15.62
CA ASN A 340 10.24 9.37 -16.80
C ASN A 340 9.29 10.55 -16.64
N CYS A 341 9.86 11.72 -16.43
CA CYS A 341 9.08 12.92 -16.20
C CYS A 341 8.77 13.70 -17.48
N SER A 342 9.28 13.27 -18.65
CA SER A 342 9.17 13.99 -19.93
C SER A 342 9.47 15.50 -19.84
N GLY A 343 10.26 15.94 -18.86
CA GLY A 343 10.49 17.37 -18.55
C GLY A 343 9.28 18.17 -18.04
N VAL A 344 8.18 17.52 -17.64
CA VAL A 344 6.95 18.19 -17.16
C VAL A 344 6.78 18.10 -15.64
N LYS A 345 7.12 16.95 -15.04
CA LYS A 345 6.95 16.70 -13.60
C LYS A 345 8.28 16.79 -12.85
N LYS A 346 8.22 17.17 -11.58
CA LYS A 346 9.35 17.08 -10.65
C LYS A 346 9.57 15.58 -10.32
N PRO A 347 10.72 14.97 -10.65
CA PRO A 347 10.97 13.57 -10.30
C PRO A 347 11.01 13.42 -8.77
N PRO A 348 10.43 12.35 -8.21
CA PRO A 348 10.52 12.06 -6.78
C PRO A 348 11.99 11.91 -6.41
N ILE A 349 12.41 12.52 -5.31
CA ILE A 349 13.79 12.52 -4.78
C ILE A 349 14.87 12.71 -5.85
N GLU A 350 14.57 13.51 -6.87
CA GLU A 350 15.48 13.79 -8.00
C GLU A 350 15.86 12.56 -8.85
N ARG A 351 15.09 11.47 -8.77
CA ARG A 351 15.29 10.23 -9.55
C ARG A 351 14.54 10.27 -10.87
N GLU A 352 15.26 10.61 -11.92
CA GLU A 352 14.76 10.72 -13.29
C GLU A 352 15.32 9.60 -14.17
N VAL A 353 14.50 9.05 -15.08
CA VAL A 353 15.03 8.32 -16.23
C VAL A 353 14.92 9.19 -17.48
N ARG A 354 16.04 9.37 -18.19
CA ARG A 354 16.08 10.07 -19.48
C ARG A 354 16.31 9.06 -20.59
N VAL A 355 15.42 9.06 -21.57
CA VAL A 355 15.46 8.11 -22.66
C VAL A 355 16.08 8.78 -23.88
N ALA A 356 17.05 8.10 -24.49
CA ALA A 356 17.76 8.53 -25.69
C ALA A 356 17.39 7.64 -26.88
N ASN A 357 18.22 7.64 -27.93
CA ASN A 357 17.95 6.91 -29.17
C ASN A 357 18.12 5.39 -29.03
N GLN A 358 19.10 4.93 -28.25
CA GLN A 358 19.46 3.51 -28.13
C GLN A 358 19.71 3.07 -26.69
N SER A 359 19.49 3.97 -25.75
CA SER A 359 19.79 3.80 -24.33
C SER A 359 18.88 4.69 -23.51
N PHE A 360 18.85 4.46 -22.21
CA PHE A 360 18.32 5.41 -21.24
C PHE A 360 19.32 5.60 -20.10
N THR A 361 19.28 6.75 -19.46
CA THR A 361 20.13 7.09 -18.31
C THR A 361 19.27 7.22 -17.07
N LEU A 362 19.63 6.48 -16.03
CA LEU A 362 19.11 6.65 -14.67
C LEU A 362 19.92 7.77 -14.00
N LEU A 363 19.23 8.84 -13.58
CA LEU A 363 19.84 10.03 -12.99
C LEU A 363 19.39 10.21 -11.54
N GLU A 364 20.36 10.43 -10.65
CA GLU A 364 20.14 10.84 -9.26
C GLU A 364 21.08 12.01 -8.96
N GLY A 365 20.55 13.24 -9.01
CA GLY A 365 21.36 14.45 -8.91
C GLY A 365 22.40 14.53 -10.04
N LYS A 366 23.70 14.42 -9.71
CA LYS A 366 24.81 14.44 -10.68
C LYS A 366 25.27 13.06 -11.15
N LEU A 367 24.81 11.99 -10.50
CA LEU A 367 25.18 10.63 -10.84
C LEU A 367 24.29 10.13 -11.98
N GLY A 368 24.89 9.47 -12.96
CA GLY A 368 24.20 8.92 -14.11
C GLY A 368 24.69 7.52 -14.44
N ARG A 369 23.74 6.60 -14.64
CA ARG A 369 24.00 5.24 -15.13
C ARG A 369 23.27 5.04 -16.45
N GLU A 370 24.02 4.89 -17.54
CA GLU A 370 23.47 4.61 -18.86
C GLU A 370 23.25 3.10 -19.05
N ILE A 371 22.11 2.75 -19.64
CA ILE A 371 21.69 1.37 -19.89
C ILE A 371 21.25 1.28 -21.36
N PRO A 372 21.87 0.41 -22.17
CA PRO A 372 21.47 0.21 -23.57
C PRO A 372 20.11 -0.47 -23.65
N PHE A 373 19.35 -0.19 -24.71
CA PHE A 373 18.10 -0.88 -24.96
C PHE A 373 18.34 -2.37 -25.24
N ASN A 374 17.56 -3.23 -24.58
CA ASN A 374 17.36 -4.60 -25.02
C ASN A 374 16.22 -4.61 -26.07
N PRO A 375 16.42 -5.24 -27.25
CA PRO A 375 15.37 -5.37 -28.26
C PRO A 375 14.08 -6.01 -27.75
N LEU A 376 14.17 -6.87 -26.72
CA LEU A 376 13.00 -7.53 -26.12
C LEU A 376 12.07 -6.57 -25.38
N TRP A 377 12.57 -5.41 -24.94
CA TRP A 377 11.75 -4.43 -24.20
C TRP A 377 10.82 -3.61 -25.10
N GLY A 378 11.00 -3.67 -26.43
CA GLY A 378 10.16 -2.96 -27.38
C GLY A 378 10.15 -1.43 -27.22
N LEU A 379 11.20 -0.86 -26.59
CA LEU A 379 11.30 0.57 -26.33
C LEU A 379 11.56 1.37 -27.60
N ARG A 380 10.99 2.57 -27.65
CA ARG A 380 11.23 3.55 -28.71
C ARG A 380 12.03 4.73 -28.17
N PRO A 381 12.81 5.41 -29.03
CA PRO A 381 13.38 6.72 -28.70
C PRO A 381 12.29 7.67 -28.25
N GLN A 382 12.63 8.51 -27.28
CA GLN A 382 11.71 9.45 -26.70
C GLN A 382 12.39 10.81 -26.65
N THR A 383 11.92 11.73 -27.50
CA THR A 383 12.48 13.08 -27.61
C THR A 383 11.66 14.04 -26.78
N TYR A 384 12.29 14.63 -25.76
CA TYR A 384 11.70 15.71 -24.97
C TYR A 384 12.61 16.93 -25.03
N PRO A 385 12.04 18.14 -24.93
CA PRO A 385 12.87 19.31 -24.68
C PRO A 385 13.57 19.10 -23.33
N THR A 386 14.90 19.08 -23.34
CA THR A 386 15.72 19.04 -22.13
C THR A 386 15.43 20.30 -21.32
N LYS A 387 14.49 20.24 -20.37
CA LYS A 387 14.41 21.29 -19.36
C LYS A 387 15.59 21.16 -18.43
N LEU A 388 16.19 22.30 -18.09
CA LEU A 388 17.17 22.37 -17.01
C LEU A 388 16.54 21.76 -15.75
N GLN A 389 17.26 20.80 -15.17
CA GLN A 389 16.87 20.17 -13.91
C GLN A 389 16.63 21.25 -12.87
N THR A 390 15.45 21.22 -12.23
CA THR A 390 15.15 22.11 -11.11
C THR A 390 16.23 21.92 -10.06
N LYS A 391 16.95 23.00 -9.73
CA LYS A 391 17.95 22.96 -8.67
C LYS A 391 17.25 23.17 -7.34
N TYR A 392 17.33 22.16 -6.49
CA TYR A 392 16.89 22.25 -5.11
C TYR A 392 18.05 22.74 -4.22
N PRO A 393 17.76 23.39 -3.08
CA PRO A 393 18.80 23.85 -2.16
C PRO A 393 19.62 22.67 -1.60
N PHE A 394 18.97 21.54 -1.37
CA PHE A 394 19.57 20.29 -0.91
C PHE A 394 18.66 19.09 -1.27
N ASN A 395 19.20 17.88 -1.17
CA ASN A 395 18.48 16.61 -1.37
C ASN A 395 18.11 15.94 -0.03
N TRP A 396 17.36 14.85 -0.06
CA TRP A 396 16.91 14.15 1.16
C TRP A 396 18.05 13.68 2.09
N LYS A 397 19.27 13.47 1.56
CA LYS A 397 20.45 13.08 2.35
C LYS A 397 20.91 14.19 3.29
N TRP A 398 20.49 15.44 3.05
CA TRP A 398 20.72 16.59 3.91
C TRP A 398 20.32 16.32 5.36
N PHE A 399 19.19 15.64 5.58
CA PHE A 399 18.70 15.34 6.92
C PHE A 399 19.66 14.47 7.72
N PHE A 400 20.61 13.78 7.07
CA PHE A 400 21.66 12.97 7.70
C PHE A 400 23.05 13.61 7.56
N ASN A 401 23.13 14.93 7.41
CA ASN A 401 24.38 15.65 7.15
C ASN A 401 25.13 15.15 5.89
N GLY A 402 24.39 14.62 4.91
CA GLY A 402 24.92 14.05 3.68
C GLY A 402 25.27 12.56 3.74
N GLU A 403 25.25 11.93 4.91
CA GLU A 403 25.62 10.53 5.13
C GLU A 403 24.44 9.72 5.68
N PRO A 404 23.49 9.29 4.82
CA PRO A 404 22.38 8.46 5.26
C PRO A 404 22.88 7.11 5.81
N PRO A 405 22.15 6.50 6.77
CA PRO A 405 22.57 5.22 7.34
C PRO A 405 22.58 4.11 6.28
N VAL A 406 23.48 3.13 6.40
CA VAL A 406 23.45 1.95 5.51
C VAL A 406 22.28 1.06 5.93
N VAL A 407 21.47 0.63 4.96
CA VAL A 407 20.26 -0.16 5.20
C VAL A 407 20.16 -1.33 4.23
N ASP A 408 19.42 -2.37 4.61
CA ASP A 408 19.13 -3.49 3.74
C ASP A 408 18.02 -3.14 2.73
N ALA A 409 18.28 -3.36 1.44
CA ALA A 409 17.33 -2.98 0.39
C ALA A 409 16.01 -3.75 0.50
N THR A 410 16.05 -5.02 0.90
CA THR A 410 14.84 -5.82 1.09
C THR A 410 14.07 -5.27 2.28
N LYS A 411 14.69 -5.10 3.45
CA LYS A 411 14.04 -4.58 4.67
C LYS A 411 13.41 -3.21 4.44
N SER A 412 14.07 -2.32 3.69
CA SER A 412 13.51 -1.02 3.30
C SER A 412 12.15 -1.12 2.61
N LEU A 413 11.92 -2.16 1.79
CA LEU A 413 10.64 -2.35 1.10
C LEU A 413 9.50 -2.71 2.07
N TYR A 414 9.82 -3.34 3.20
CA TYR A 414 8.89 -3.77 4.24
C TYR A 414 8.70 -2.72 5.34
N THR A 415 9.18 -1.49 5.17
CA THR A 415 8.93 -0.37 6.10
C THR A 415 7.49 0.17 5.99
N VAL A 416 6.50 -0.71 6.00
CA VAL A 416 5.07 -0.40 5.96
C VAL A 416 4.39 -1.01 7.20
N PRO A 417 3.29 -0.43 7.70
CA PRO A 417 2.54 -1.02 8.79
C PRO A 417 1.96 -2.38 8.37
N PHE A 418 2.24 -3.43 9.14
CA PHE A 418 1.65 -4.75 8.99
C PHE A 418 0.72 -5.03 10.17
N TYR A 419 -0.49 -5.49 9.87
CA TYR A 419 -1.46 -5.82 10.90
C TYR A 419 -1.54 -7.33 11.07
N PRO A 420 -1.80 -7.84 12.28
CA PRO A 420 -2.00 -9.26 12.48
C PRO A 420 -3.28 -9.73 11.78
N GLU A 421 -3.25 -10.99 11.35
CA GLU A 421 -4.44 -11.73 10.94
C GLU A 421 -5.10 -12.32 12.20
N GLY A 422 -6.27 -11.80 12.58
CA GLY A 422 -7.02 -12.29 13.74
C GLY A 422 -6.67 -11.58 15.06
N ALA A 423 -6.74 -12.30 16.16
CA ALA A 423 -6.84 -11.70 17.51
C ALA A 423 -5.52 -11.31 18.18
N ALA A 424 -4.41 -11.21 17.44
CA ALA A 424 -3.14 -10.81 18.03
C ALA A 424 -3.07 -9.28 18.25
N ASP A 425 -2.18 -8.87 19.14
CA ASP A 425 -1.86 -7.46 19.35
C ASP A 425 -1.19 -6.87 18.10
N ILE A 426 -1.60 -5.67 17.73
CA ILE A 426 -0.91 -4.90 16.70
C ILE A 426 0.47 -4.50 17.21
N ASP A 427 1.48 -4.72 16.38
CA ASP A 427 2.85 -4.35 16.69
C ASP A 427 3.03 -2.84 16.90
N GLU A 428 4.01 -2.49 17.73
CA GLU A 428 4.35 -1.11 18.09
C GLU A 428 4.51 -0.19 16.86
N SER A 429 5.27 -0.66 15.87
CA SER A 429 5.54 0.10 14.65
C SER A 429 4.26 0.40 13.85
N SER A 430 3.32 -0.54 13.86
CA SER A 430 2.09 -0.45 13.06
C SER A 430 1.00 0.37 13.75
N LEU A 431 1.14 0.68 15.05
CA LEU A 431 0.24 1.55 15.80
C LEU A 431 0.56 3.03 15.67
N GLN A 432 1.83 3.38 15.43
CA GLN A 432 2.29 4.76 15.36
C GLN A 432 1.53 5.65 14.37
N PRO A 433 1.13 5.19 13.15
CA PRO A 433 0.27 5.97 12.26
C PRO A 433 -1.07 6.38 12.89
N MET A 434 -1.78 5.44 13.51
CA MET A 434 -3.08 5.72 14.17
C MET A 434 -2.92 6.69 15.34
N VAL A 435 -1.80 6.58 16.06
CA VAL A 435 -1.49 7.46 17.18
C VAL A 435 -1.13 8.87 16.70
N LEU A 436 -0.42 9.01 15.59
CA LEU A 436 -0.13 10.32 15.02
C LEU A 436 -1.41 11.05 14.60
N ASP A 437 -2.37 10.34 14.01
CA ASP A 437 -3.68 10.93 13.66
C ASP A 437 -4.42 11.44 14.91
N GLN A 438 -4.35 10.72 16.05
CA GLN A 438 -4.88 11.19 17.31
C GLN A 438 -4.13 12.44 17.84
N ILE A 439 -2.81 12.50 17.66
CA ILE A 439 -2.02 13.68 18.02
C ILE A 439 -2.44 14.90 17.21
N PHE A 440 -2.69 14.75 15.90
CA PHE A 440 -3.23 15.85 15.09
C PHE A 440 -4.62 16.27 15.54
N HIS A 441 -5.47 15.32 15.93
CA HIS A 441 -6.76 15.64 16.51
C HIS A 441 -6.63 16.51 17.78
N TYR A 442 -5.65 16.23 18.66
CA TYR A 442 -5.36 17.10 19.80
C TYR A 442 -4.90 18.50 19.39
N MET A 443 -4.06 18.60 18.35
CA MET A 443 -3.60 19.89 17.83
C MET A 443 -4.76 20.76 17.33
N GLU A 444 -5.78 20.15 16.75
CA GLU A 444 -6.98 20.84 16.27
C GLU A 444 -7.93 21.22 17.41
N MET A 445 -8.10 20.34 18.39
CA MET A 445 -9.06 20.51 19.49
C MET A 445 -8.58 21.47 20.60
N ALA A 446 -7.27 21.55 20.82
CA ALA A 446 -6.73 22.31 21.95
C ALA A 446 -6.87 23.84 21.75
N PRO A 447 -7.34 24.59 22.76
CA PRO A 447 -7.59 26.02 22.63
C PRO A 447 -6.35 26.82 22.20
N ALA A 448 -6.51 27.65 21.17
CA ALA A 448 -5.47 28.50 20.61
C ALA A 448 -4.18 27.77 20.20
N MET A 449 -4.22 26.45 20.01
CA MET A 449 -3.04 25.64 19.71
C MET A 449 -2.28 26.09 18.46
N PRO A 450 -2.90 26.51 17.34
CA PRO A 450 -2.16 27.05 16.19
C PRO A 450 -1.22 28.21 16.58
N HIS A 451 -1.73 29.19 17.32
CA HIS A 451 -0.94 30.35 17.80
C HIS A 451 0.12 29.96 18.84
N ARG A 452 -0.11 28.89 19.61
CA ARG A 452 0.87 28.39 20.60
C ARG A 452 2.00 27.64 19.90
N LEU A 453 1.67 26.79 18.93
CA LEU A 453 2.65 26.09 18.09
C LEU A 453 3.47 27.08 17.25
N GLU A 454 2.90 28.21 16.82
CA GLU A 454 3.66 29.29 16.14
C GLU A 454 4.87 29.80 16.91
N LYS A 455 4.87 29.75 18.24
CA LYS A 455 5.98 30.22 19.08
C LYS A 455 7.07 29.17 19.33
N ILE A 456 6.92 27.97 18.77
CA ILE A 456 7.83 26.86 19.01
C ILE A 456 8.91 26.87 17.94
N ASP A 457 10.15 27.09 18.37
CA ASP A 457 11.33 27.14 17.51
C ASP A 457 12.10 25.82 17.45
N LYS A 458 12.08 25.03 18.54
CA LYS A 458 12.83 23.78 18.69
C LYS A 458 11.92 22.61 19.01
N VAL A 459 12.07 21.52 18.25
CA VAL A 459 11.27 20.30 18.37
C VAL A 459 12.17 19.07 18.49
N LEU A 460 11.88 18.20 19.44
CA LEU A 460 12.48 16.86 19.54
C LEU A 460 11.46 15.81 19.11
N ILE A 461 11.84 14.90 18.22
CA ILE A 461 11.07 13.72 17.86
C ILE A 461 11.90 12.50 18.23
N HIS A 462 11.37 11.63 19.09
CA HIS A 462 12.10 10.50 19.63
C HIS A 462 11.25 9.23 19.55
N THR A 463 11.78 8.20 18.87
CA THR A 463 11.22 6.84 18.71
C THR A 463 9.83 6.76 18.04
N PHE A 464 9.49 7.76 17.24
CA PHE A 464 8.33 7.76 16.33
C PHE A 464 8.73 7.28 14.91
N ASP A 465 9.57 6.25 14.84
CA ASP A 465 10.32 5.86 13.63
C ASP A 465 9.46 5.73 12.37
N THR A 466 8.26 5.17 12.48
CA THR A 466 7.41 4.92 11.31
C THR A 466 6.76 6.18 10.73
N VAL A 467 6.64 7.25 11.53
CA VAL A 467 5.86 8.46 11.21
C VAL A 467 6.65 9.76 11.37
N LEU A 468 7.98 9.69 11.34
CA LEU A 468 8.87 10.85 11.53
C LEU A 468 8.51 12.03 10.61
N ALA A 469 8.21 11.77 9.33
CA ALA A 469 7.87 12.82 8.37
C ALA A 469 6.56 13.55 8.74
N GLY A 470 5.60 12.84 9.34
CA GLY A 470 4.34 13.43 9.78
C GLY A 470 4.49 14.33 11.01
N CYS A 471 5.52 14.13 11.83
CA CYS A 471 5.79 14.96 13.00
C CYS A 471 6.45 16.32 12.64
N ILE A 472 6.87 16.52 11.39
CA ILE A 472 7.64 17.69 10.94
C ILE A 472 6.75 18.62 10.10
N ASP A 473 6.47 19.81 10.63
CA ASP A 473 5.80 20.88 9.90
C ASP A 473 6.80 21.61 8.99
N CYS A 474 6.60 21.50 7.67
CA CYS A 474 7.42 22.15 6.64
C CYS A 474 6.89 23.52 6.21
N THR A 475 5.78 24.01 6.77
CA THR A 475 5.20 25.32 6.39
C THR A 475 5.98 26.51 6.91
N LYS A 476 6.84 26.30 7.92
CA LYS A 476 7.71 27.30 8.54
C LYS A 476 9.03 26.68 8.97
N GLU A 477 10.04 27.54 9.09
CA GLU A 477 11.35 27.14 9.58
C GLU A 477 11.31 26.86 11.10
N ARG A 478 11.82 25.69 11.50
CA ARG A 478 12.07 25.31 12.89
C ARG A 478 13.29 24.38 12.97
N GLU A 479 13.90 24.30 14.14
CA GLU A 479 14.95 23.34 14.44
C GLU A 479 14.33 22.03 14.91
N TYR A 480 14.53 20.95 14.14
CA TYR A 480 14.05 19.60 14.48
C TYR A 480 15.23 18.69 14.76
N THR A 481 15.27 18.12 15.96
CA THR A 481 16.13 16.99 16.30
C THR A 481 15.30 15.72 16.24
N VAL A 482 15.63 14.81 15.33
CA VAL A 482 14.99 13.49 15.21
C VAL A 482 15.96 12.43 15.71
N LEU A 483 15.58 11.71 16.76
CA LEU A 483 16.29 10.52 17.24
C LEU A 483 15.59 9.27 16.71
N TYR A 484 16.21 8.62 15.74
CA TYR A 484 15.68 7.39 15.13
C TYR A 484 16.38 6.15 15.69
N SER A 485 15.61 5.09 15.85
CA SER A 485 16.07 3.77 16.29
C SER A 485 16.15 2.77 15.12
N ASP A 486 15.31 2.95 14.08
CA ASP A 486 15.30 2.12 12.87
C ASP A 486 15.73 2.93 11.63
N ALA A 487 16.81 2.48 10.99
CA ALA A 487 17.45 3.19 9.89
C ALA A 487 16.64 3.13 8.59
N GLU A 488 15.97 2.01 8.31
CA GLU A 488 15.13 1.84 7.13
C GLU A 488 13.94 2.80 7.17
N PHE A 489 13.26 2.89 8.32
CA PHE A 489 12.17 3.85 8.53
C PHE A 489 12.65 5.30 8.48
N ALA A 490 13.83 5.60 9.03
CA ALA A 490 14.44 6.92 8.96
C ALA A 490 14.67 7.36 7.52
N GLN A 491 15.27 6.50 6.68
CA GLN A 491 15.47 6.80 5.26
C GLN A 491 14.15 7.02 4.52
N LYS A 492 13.16 6.13 4.69
CA LYS A 492 11.85 6.27 4.06
C LYS A 492 11.19 7.60 4.42
N ASN A 493 11.19 7.97 5.71
CA ASN A 493 10.60 9.21 6.16
C ASN A 493 11.35 10.45 5.66
N ALA A 494 12.68 10.42 5.62
CA ALA A 494 13.48 11.49 5.02
C ALA A 494 13.13 11.71 3.54
N GLN A 495 12.98 10.64 2.77
CA GLN A 495 12.58 10.70 1.36
C GLN A 495 11.15 11.23 1.19
N LEU A 496 10.20 10.79 2.01
CA LEU A 496 8.81 11.27 2.01
C LEU A 496 8.72 12.76 2.37
N LEU A 497 9.41 13.18 3.43
CA LEU A 497 9.47 14.57 3.88
C LEU A 497 10.02 15.49 2.78
N TRP A 498 11.14 15.08 2.16
CA TRP A 498 11.74 15.85 1.08
C TRP A 498 10.79 16.00 -0.10
N ASN A 499 10.17 14.90 -0.55
CA ASN A 499 9.19 14.92 -1.65
C ASN A 499 8.01 15.83 -1.36
N TYR A 500 7.47 15.73 -0.14
CA TYR A 500 6.34 16.53 0.29
C TYR A 500 6.67 18.03 0.24
N ALA A 501 7.80 18.44 0.82
CA ALA A 501 8.24 19.83 0.83
C ALA A 501 8.65 20.34 -0.56
N ALA A 502 9.33 19.53 -1.37
CA ALA A 502 9.72 19.88 -2.75
C ALA A 502 8.51 20.13 -3.66
N SER A 503 7.41 19.38 -3.45
CA SER A 503 6.17 19.54 -4.21
C SER A 503 5.42 20.85 -3.89
N ARG A 504 5.73 21.47 -2.75
CA ARG A 504 5.09 22.70 -2.22
C ARG A 504 6.03 23.90 -2.15
N ASP A 505 7.24 23.77 -2.70
CA ASP A 505 8.29 24.80 -2.65
C ASP A 505 8.63 25.24 -1.21
N GLN A 506 8.66 24.28 -0.28
CA GLN A 506 8.84 24.48 1.17
C GLN A 506 10.19 23.96 1.70
N LEU A 507 11.12 23.56 0.83
CA LEU A 507 12.39 22.93 1.26
C LEU A 507 13.26 23.83 2.13
N SER A 508 13.31 25.15 1.90
CA SER A 508 14.12 26.07 2.70
C SER A 508 13.76 26.04 4.19
N ASN A 509 12.51 25.71 4.52
CA ASN A 509 12.06 25.61 5.91
C ASN A 509 12.65 24.39 6.65
N LEU A 510 13.25 23.45 5.93
CA LEU A 510 13.77 22.20 6.47
C LEU A 510 15.30 22.18 6.62
N GLU A 511 15.97 23.33 6.45
CA GLU A 511 17.44 23.42 6.58
C GLU A 511 17.95 23.00 7.96
N LYS A 512 17.14 23.21 9.01
CA LYS A 512 17.46 22.91 10.42
C LYS A 512 16.86 21.58 10.92
N VAL A 513 16.59 20.65 10.01
CA VAL A 513 16.10 19.30 10.33
C VAL A 513 17.26 18.31 10.33
N SER A 514 17.46 17.60 11.44
CA SER A 514 18.53 16.61 11.57
C SER A 514 17.99 15.27 12.09
N PHE A 515 18.30 14.20 11.37
CA PHE A 515 18.02 12.81 11.70
C PHE A 515 19.30 12.19 12.25
N LEU A 516 19.26 11.80 13.52
CA LEU A 516 20.41 11.31 14.28
C LEU A 516 20.11 9.91 14.85
N PRO A 517 21.07 8.96 14.77
CA PRO A 517 20.93 7.68 15.46
C PRO A 517 20.77 7.89 16.96
N GLU A 518 19.69 7.34 17.53
CA GLU A 518 19.37 7.46 18.97
C GLU A 518 20.55 7.04 19.85
N LYS A 519 21.10 5.85 19.58
CA LYS A 519 22.19 5.23 20.34
C LYS A 519 23.41 6.12 20.57
N ASP A 520 23.69 7.03 19.63
CA ASP A 520 24.90 7.85 19.64
C ASP A 520 24.62 9.28 20.13
N HIS A 521 23.35 9.73 20.10
CA HIS A 521 23.00 11.15 20.27
C HIS A 521 22.01 11.43 21.41
N ILE A 522 21.46 10.41 22.08
CA ILE A 522 20.46 10.59 23.14
C ILE A 522 20.93 11.54 24.26
N ALA A 523 22.14 11.37 24.79
CA ALA A 523 22.65 12.21 25.87
C ALA A 523 22.78 13.68 25.47
N HIS A 524 23.22 13.93 24.23
CA HIS A 524 23.34 15.28 23.69
C HIS A 524 21.97 15.93 23.46
N ALA A 525 21.03 15.21 22.85
CA ALA A 525 19.68 15.72 22.61
C ALA A 525 19.00 16.13 23.93
N TYR A 526 19.03 15.29 24.96
CA TYR A 526 18.41 15.60 26.25
C TYR A 526 19.16 16.65 27.09
N SER A 527 20.34 17.10 26.66
CA SER A 527 21.00 18.29 27.23
C SER A 527 20.45 19.61 26.69
N THR A 528 19.63 19.56 25.63
CA THR A 528 19.01 20.71 24.98
C THR A 528 17.60 20.94 25.51
N GLN A 529 17.11 22.19 25.43
CA GLN A 529 15.74 22.58 25.77
C GLN A 529 14.86 22.71 24.52
N TYR A 530 13.68 22.12 24.53
CA TYR A 530 12.72 22.11 23.41
C TYR A 530 11.37 22.73 23.81
N GLY A 531 10.72 23.40 22.86
CA GLY A 531 9.35 23.90 23.04
C GLY A 531 8.29 22.82 22.78
N LEU A 532 8.65 21.79 22.03
CA LEU A 532 7.79 20.64 21.72
C LEU A 532 8.61 19.34 21.70
N ILE A 533 8.07 18.29 22.30
CA ILE A 533 8.65 16.95 22.25
C ILE A 533 7.58 15.94 21.82
N PHE A 534 7.90 15.10 20.84
CA PHE A 534 7.19 13.86 20.54
C PHE A 534 8.01 12.70 21.10
N LYS A 535 7.45 11.94 22.02
CA LYS A 535 8.09 10.72 22.55
C LYS A 535 7.15 9.53 22.53
N TRP A 536 7.62 8.46 21.92
CA TRP A 536 7.05 7.12 22.10
C TRP A 536 7.92 6.34 23.08
N ILE A 537 7.37 5.77 24.15
CA ILE A 537 8.13 4.87 25.05
C ILE A 537 8.00 3.44 24.51
N PRO A 538 9.10 2.79 24.08
CA PRO A 538 9.04 1.44 23.54
C PRO A 538 8.43 0.42 24.48
N PHE A 539 7.68 -0.55 23.95
CA PHE A 539 6.92 -1.53 24.73
C PHE A 539 7.80 -2.33 25.69
N MET A 540 9.04 -2.60 25.29
CA MET A 540 10.03 -3.30 26.13
C MET A 540 10.29 -2.62 27.48
N TYR A 541 10.04 -1.31 27.60
CA TYR A 541 10.23 -0.57 28.86
C TYR A 541 8.97 -0.47 29.70
N HIS A 542 7.77 -0.77 29.18
CA HIS A 542 6.51 -0.59 29.92
C HIS A 542 6.47 -1.35 31.25
N PRO A 543 7.04 -2.58 31.37
CA PRO A 543 7.10 -3.28 32.64
C PRO A 543 8.09 -2.65 33.65
N ASP A 544 9.08 -1.89 33.18
CA ASP A 544 10.12 -1.27 34.00
C ASP A 544 9.73 0.16 34.39
N ARG A 545 9.10 0.27 35.57
CA ARG A 545 8.68 1.55 36.14
C ARG A 545 9.84 2.52 36.34
N VAL A 546 11.02 2.02 36.73
CA VAL A 546 12.18 2.87 37.00
C VAL A 546 12.71 3.47 35.70
N ALA A 547 12.76 2.68 34.63
CA ALA A 547 13.12 3.16 33.31
C ALA A 547 12.09 4.18 32.79
N CYS A 548 10.80 3.91 32.90
CA CYS A 548 9.74 4.84 32.50
C CYS A 548 9.77 6.16 33.27
N GLU A 549 9.96 6.13 34.59
CA GLU A 549 10.09 7.33 35.42
C GLU A 549 11.36 8.12 35.08
N SER A 550 12.49 7.43 34.88
CA SER A 550 13.74 8.07 34.46
C SER A 550 13.60 8.77 33.10
N MET A 551 12.91 8.13 32.15
CA MET A 551 12.58 8.73 30.85
C MET A 551 11.67 9.94 31.00
N LEU A 552 10.62 9.86 31.84
CA LEU A 552 9.73 11.00 32.12
C LEU A 552 10.51 12.18 32.71
N GLN A 553 11.36 11.91 33.71
CA GLN A 553 12.20 12.93 34.33
C GLN A 553 13.11 13.61 33.30
N ALA A 554 13.77 12.85 32.43
CA ALA A 554 14.60 13.38 31.35
C ALA A 554 13.80 14.24 30.36
N LEU A 555 12.59 13.80 29.97
CA LEU A 555 11.69 14.58 29.10
C LEU A 555 11.30 15.90 29.74
N THR A 556 10.91 15.91 31.02
CA THR A 556 10.63 17.16 31.74
C THR A 556 11.85 18.04 31.88
N GLY A 557 13.04 17.45 32.03
CA GLY A 557 14.30 18.16 32.06
C GLY A 557 14.55 18.90 30.75
N ALA A 558 14.30 18.26 29.60
CA ALA A 558 14.52 18.81 28.26
C ALA A 558 13.37 19.71 27.73
N LEU A 559 12.23 19.77 28.41
CA LEU A 559 11.08 20.56 27.98
C LEU A 559 11.14 21.98 28.56
N GLN A 560 10.95 23.01 27.73
CA GLN A 560 10.87 24.40 28.19
C GLN A 560 9.59 24.65 29.01
N PRO A 561 9.59 25.60 29.95
CA PRO A 561 8.36 26.08 30.57
C PRO A 561 7.30 26.50 29.55
N GLY A 562 6.06 26.05 29.73
CA GLY A 562 4.97 26.25 28.76
C GLY A 562 5.10 25.43 27.47
N GLY A 563 6.15 24.60 27.36
CA GLY A 563 6.35 23.67 26.26
C GLY A 563 5.40 22.48 26.34
N PHE A 564 5.21 21.81 25.20
CA PHE A 564 4.31 20.67 25.07
C PHE A 564 5.05 19.34 24.90
N LEU A 565 4.44 18.29 25.40
CA LEU A 565 4.89 16.92 25.23
C LEU A 565 3.73 16.06 24.72
N TYR A 566 3.89 15.53 23.50
CA TYR A 566 3.10 14.40 23.02
C TYR A 566 3.81 13.12 23.45
N LEU A 567 3.30 12.51 24.52
CA LEU A 567 3.86 11.28 25.09
C LEU A 567 2.95 10.10 24.76
N VAL A 568 3.53 9.04 24.24
CA VAL A 568 2.86 7.74 24.08
C VAL A 568 3.57 6.75 24.98
N GLY A 569 2.84 6.12 25.89
CA GLY A 569 3.45 5.25 26.88
C GLY A 569 2.44 4.60 27.82
N PRO A 570 2.93 3.90 28.85
CA PRO A 570 2.09 3.14 29.75
C PRO A 570 1.24 4.07 30.64
N ARG A 571 -0.06 3.78 30.73
CA ARG A 571 -1.07 4.54 31.48
C ARG A 571 -0.65 4.91 32.92
N PRO A 572 0.02 4.04 33.69
CA PRO A 572 0.47 4.37 35.05
C PRO A 572 1.34 5.63 35.17
N LEU A 573 2.02 6.07 34.11
CA LEU A 573 2.82 7.31 34.12
C LEU A 573 2.01 8.56 34.48
N GLN A 574 0.69 8.55 34.24
CA GLN A 574 -0.19 9.66 34.57
C GLN A 574 -0.09 10.08 36.05
N GLY A 575 0.13 9.12 36.95
CA GLY A 575 0.29 9.41 38.38
C GLY A 575 1.52 10.24 38.73
N LEU A 576 2.50 10.34 37.84
CA LEU A 576 3.77 11.04 38.07
C LEU A 576 3.80 12.45 37.45
N PHE A 577 2.87 12.78 36.55
CA PHE A 577 2.92 14.06 35.81
C PHE A 577 2.90 15.28 36.73
N GLY A 578 2.02 15.29 37.73
CA GLY A 578 1.95 16.38 38.71
C GLY A 578 3.24 16.53 39.53
N HIS A 579 3.88 15.41 39.89
CA HIS A 579 5.15 15.40 40.62
C HIS A 579 6.27 16.07 39.82
N TYR A 580 6.31 15.85 38.51
CA TYR A 580 7.30 16.45 37.61
C TYR A 580 6.86 17.79 36.98
N GLY A 581 5.78 18.40 37.46
CA GLY A 581 5.33 19.71 37.00
C GLY A 581 4.71 19.74 35.61
N LEU A 582 4.07 18.64 35.20
CA LEU A 582 3.31 18.53 33.95
C LEU A 582 1.80 18.58 34.23
N ASP A 583 1.09 19.41 33.47
CA ASP A 583 -0.37 19.42 33.40
C ASP A 583 -0.84 18.56 32.23
N THR A 584 -1.84 17.71 32.48
CA THR A 584 -2.45 16.88 31.43
C THR A 584 -3.55 17.66 30.76
N LEU A 585 -3.38 17.98 29.48
CA LEU A 585 -4.42 18.63 28.67
C LEU A 585 -5.38 17.59 28.12
N TYR A 586 -4.85 16.51 27.54
CA TYR A 586 -5.63 15.38 27.04
C TYR A 586 -4.92 14.06 27.34
N ASN A 587 -5.71 13.00 27.50
CA ASN A 587 -5.23 11.63 27.54
C ASN A 587 -6.30 10.70 26.95
N ASP A 588 -5.90 9.81 26.06
CA ASP A 588 -6.77 8.77 25.52
C ASP A 588 -6.04 7.42 25.48
N PRO A 589 -6.64 6.36 26.04
CA PRO A 589 -6.19 4.99 25.77
C PRO A 589 -6.33 4.65 24.29
N VAL A 590 -5.33 4.00 23.69
CA VAL A 590 -5.33 3.70 22.25
C VAL A 590 -6.53 2.89 21.82
N TYR A 591 -6.97 1.93 22.64
CA TYR A 591 -8.15 1.10 22.34
C TYR A 591 -9.48 1.89 22.26
N ASN A 592 -9.52 3.13 22.76
CA ASN A 592 -10.68 4.00 22.69
C ASN A 592 -10.61 5.05 21.57
N MET A 593 -9.48 5.15 20.87
CA MET A 593 -9.30 6.17 19.83
C MET A 593 -10.21 5.92 18.63
N PRO A 594 -10.80 6.98 18.02
CA PRO A 594 -11.62 6.86 16.82
C PRO A 594 -10.93 6.08 15.70
N PHE A 595 -9.64 6.30 15.48
CA PHE A 595 -8.85 5.65 14.44
C PHE A 595 -8.69 4.13 14.67
N PHE A 596 -8.48 3.70 15.91
CA PHE A 596 -8.48 2.28 16.24
C PHE A 596 -9.88 1.67 16.11
N ARG A 597 -10.94 2.40 16.51
CA ARG A 597 -12.33 1.96 16.28
C ARG A 597 -12.66 1.83 14.79
N GLN A 598 -12.09 2.67 13.94
CA GLN A 598 -12.19 2.52 12.49
C GLN A 598 -11.42 1.30 11.98
N HIS A 599 -10.21 1.05 12.51
CA HIS A 599 -9.44 -0.17 12.22
C HIS A 599 -10.23 -1.45 12.50
N LEU A 600 -10.92 -1.52 13.64
CA LEU A 600 -11.74 -2.66 14.02
C LEU A 600 -12.93 -2.93 13.07
N LYS A 601 -13.35 -1.95 12.25
CA LYS A 601 -14.35 -2.22 11.20
C LYS A 601 -13.81 -3.11 10.09
N MET A 602 -12.49 -3.09 9.87
CA MET A 602 -11.79 -3.88 8.86
C MET A 602 -11.24 -5.17 9.47
N CYS A 603 -10.64 -5.08 10.68
CA CYS A 603 -10.04 -6.19 11.39
C CYS A 603 -10.59 -6.26 12.84
N PRO A 604 -11.81 -6.81 13.04
CA PRO A 604 -12.56 -6.71 14.29
C PRO A 604 -11.95 -7.47 15.48
N GLU A 605 -11.09 -8.45 15.22
CA GLU A 605 -10.44 -9.23 16.29
C GLU A 605 -9.14 -8.61 16.78
N ASN A 606 -8.52 -7.69 16.02
CA ASN A 606 -7.20 -7.15 16.35
C ASN A 606 -7.22 -6.49 17.73
N GLN A 607 -6.14 -6.70 18.47
CA GLN A 607 -5.99 -6.16 19.82
C GLN A 607 -4.90 -5.11 19.86
N VAL A 608 -4.87 -4.33 20.93
CA VAL A 608 -3.80 -3.38 21.23
C VAL A 608 -3.47 -3.50 22.71
N ASN A 609 -2.23 -3.17 23.06
CA ASN A 609 -1.81 -3.11 24.45
C ASN A 609 -2.78 -2.22 25.26
N PRO A 610 -3.47 -2.75 26.28
CA PRO A 610 -4.50 -2.04 27.02
C PRO A 610 -3.94 -0.91 27.89
N ASP A 611 -2.64 -0.95 28.21
CA ASP A 611 -1.95 0.08 28.98
C ASP A 611 -1.41 1.20 28.09
N LEU A 612 -1.47 1.08 26.77
CA LEU A 612 -0.99 2.11 25.86
C LEU A 612 -1.93 3.32 25.84
N CYS A 613 -1.38 4.49 26.17
CA CYS A 613 -2.10 5.75 26.20
C CYS A 613 -1.32 6.85 25.48
N VAL A 614 -2.04 7.73 24.80
CA VAL A 614 -1.48 8.96 24.22
C VAL A 614 -1.84 10.11 25.15
N PHE A 615 -0.87 10.96 25.41
CA PHE A 615 -0.98 12.10 26.31
C PHE A 615 -0.55 13.37 25.58
N LEU A 616 -1.32 14.45 25.74
CA LEU A 616 -0.86 15.81 25.50
C LEU A 616 -0.65 16.49 26.85
N LEU A 617 0.61 16.81 27.13
CA LEU A 617 1.06 17.39 28.39
C LEU A 617 1.64 18.79 28.16
N GLU A 618 1.51 19.66 29.15
CA GLU A 618 2.12 20.99 29.18
C GLU A 618 2.99 21.15 30.42
N LYS A 619 4.20 21.69 30.27
CA LYS A 619 5.05 21.99 31.42
C LYS A 619 4.63 23.28 32.09
N LYS A 620 4.44 23.25 33.40
CA LYS A 620 4.08 24.42 34.21
C LYS A 620 5.10 25.54 34.04
N MET A 621 4.59 26.77 33.97
CA MET A 621 5.43 27.96 34.14
C MET A 621 5.96 28.00 35.59
N PRO A 622 7.21 28.45 35.81
CA PRO A 622 7.66 28.78 37.15
C PRO A 622 6.70 29.78 37.77
N GLU A 623 6.24 29.54 38.99
CA GLU A 623 5.50 30.57 39.72
C GLU A 623 6.40 31.80 39.86
N GLU A 624 5.96 32.94 39.34
CA GLU A 624 6.62 34.21 39.65
C GLU A 624 6.57 34.36 41.18
N LYS A 625 7.75 34.32 41.82
CA LYS A 625 7.87 34.75 43.20
C LYS A 625 7.40 36.20 43.24
N LYS A 626 6.15 36.40 43.68
CA LYS A 626 5.71 37.70 44.17
C LYS A 626 6.53 37.96 45.42
N ASP A 627 7.64 38.67 45.26
CA ASP A 627 8.32 39.30 46.38
C ASP A 627 7.28 40.20 47.05
N ILE A 628 6.89 39.82 48.27
CA ILE A 628 5.98 40.57 49.14
C ILE A 628 6.73 41.75 49.74
#